data_AF-A0A7W0V1M8-F1
#
_entry.id   AF-A0A7W0V1M8-F1
#
_cell.length_a   1.000
_cell.length_b   1.000
_cell.length_c   1.000
_cell.angle_alpha   90.00
_cell.angle_beta   90.00
_cell.angle_gamma   90.00
#
_symmetry.space_group_name_H-M   'P 1'
#
loop_
_entity.id
_entity.type
_entity.pdbx_description
1 polymer ?
#
loop_
_entity_poly.entity_id
_entity_poly.type
_entity_poly.pdbx_seq_one_letter_code
_entity_poly.pdbx_strand_id
1 'polypeptide(L)'
;CLALLFQRWRAWAAFFAAALLVAAPQAWWAIQGSAVQTERFLGWHWGWDRGEQNALWFWLKNTGIFLPMLIVAVGWRRRAVAAWWRPQHTPIVPSLLLLFYLPFTIWFILPNVIKLAPWVWDNIKVLFYWYVVSVPLVALLLARLWRMGGGQRATSIVLFVLLTLAGGLDVWRVATGSIKLEVYSREAFEFAELIKLRTPPRSLVLHVPTYNHPVFLAGRRSVMGYPGHLWSHGLDYKEREADVRRIYAGGPDAAALLQKHGIEYVTVGPLERSLLPVREEFFKRFAKVGEVGAQRLYKLELSRR
;
A
#
# COMPACT_ATOMS: atom_id res chain seq x y z
N CYS A 1 -18.81 7.42 -15.10
CA CYS A 1 -18.59 8.41 -16.17
C CYS A 1 -19.39 8.07 -17.43
N LEU A 2 -19.25 6.86 -17.99
CA LEU A 2 -19.95 6.45 -19.22
C LEU A 2 -21.48 6.51 -19.12
N ALA A 3 -22.07 6.17 -17.97
CA ALA A 3 -23.50 6.29 -17.76
C ALA A 3 -24.05 7.73 -17.83
N LEU A 4 -23.22 8.71 -17.48
CA LEU A 4 -23.56 10.13 -17.62
C LEU A 4 -23.47 10.60 -19.07
N LEU A 5 -22.56 10.02 -19.86
CA LEU A 5 -22.38 10.35 -21.28
C LEU A 5 -23.41 9.65 -22.17
N PHE A 6 -23.76 8.41 -21.82
CA PHE A 6 -24.65 7.56 -22.60
C PHE A 6 -25.87 7.20 -21.75
N GLN A 7 -26.99 7.89 -21.98
CA GLN A 7 -28.23 7.76 -21.20
C GLN A 7 -29.02 6.46 -21.48
N ARG A 8 -28.31 5.33 -21.57
CA ARG A 8 -28.88 3.99 -21.73
C ARG A 8 -29.19 3.36 -20.38
N TRP A 9 -30.01 4.02 -19.57
CA TRP A 9 -30.22 3.67 -18.16
C TRP A 9 -30.67 2.23 -17.93
N ARG A 10 -31.47 1.66 -18.83
CA ARG A 10 -31.86 0.23 -18.76
C ARG A 10 -30.66 -0.71 -18.87
N ALA A 11 -29.73 -0.42 -19.77
CA ALA A 11 -28.51 -1.22 -19.94
C ALA A 11 -27.56 -1.05 -18.76
N TRP A 12 -27.41 0.18 -18.24
CA TRP A 12 -26.61 0.43 -17.04
C TRP A 12 -27.20 -0.24 -15.81
N ALA A 13 -28.51 -0.19 -15.62
CA ALA A 13 -29.19 -0.88 -14.52
C ALA A 13 -28.98 -2.39 -14.60
N ALA A 14 -29.12 -2.99 -15.79
CA ALA A 14 -28.84 -4.42 -15.99
C ALA A 14 -27.37 -4.76 -15.69
N PHE A 15 -26.43 -3.94 -16.16
CA PHE A 15 -25.00 -4.11 -15.88
C PHE A 15 -24.70 -4.05 -14.38
N PHE A 16 -25.17 -3.01 -13.68
CA PHE A 16 -24.92 -2.86 -12.25
C PHE A 16 -25.64 -3.94 -11.42
N ALA A 17 -26.84 -4.36 -11.81
CA ALA A 17 -27.53 -5.47 -11.16
C ALA A 17 -26.75 -6.78 -11.29
N ALA A 18 -26.26 -7.11 -12.50
CA ALA A 18 -25.43 -8.30 -12.70
C ALA A 18 -24.11 -8.22 -11.93
N ALA A 19 -23.45 -7.05 -11.96
CA ALA A 19 -22.22 -6.83 -11.20
C ALA A 19 -22.43 -6.99 -9.69
N LEU A 20 -23.51 -6.43 -9.14
CA LEU A 20 -23.88 -6.56 -7.73
C LEU A 20 -24.22 -8.00 -7.37
N LEU A 21 -24.93 -8.72 -8.23
CA LEU A 21 -25.29 -10.12 -7.99
C LEU A 21 -24.04 -11.01 -7.84
N VAL A 22 -22.96 -10.72 -8.58
CA VAL A 22 -21.68 -11.43 -8.47
C VAL A 22 -20.84 -10.91 -7.31
N ALA A 23 -20.78 -9.58 -7.12
CA ALA A 23 -19.88 -8.96 -6.15
C ALA A 23 -20.40 -9.04 -4.72
N ALA A 24 -21.71 -8.93 -4.49
CA ALA A 24 -22.28 -8.88 -3.14
C ALA A 24 -22.01 -10.16 -2.32
N PRO A 25 -22.15 -11.39 -2.86
CA PRO A 25 -21.80 -12.60 -2.12
C PRO A 25 -20.31 -12.67 -1.75
N GLN A 26 -19.42 -12.23 -2.65
CA GLN A 26 -17.97 -12.20 -2.39
C GLN A 26 -17.61 -11.16 -1.33
N ALA A 27 -18.18 -9.97 -1.41
CA ALA A 27 -18.00 -8.92 -0.41
C ALA A 27 -18.52 -9.38 0.95
N TRP A 28 -19.70 -10.00 0.99
CA TRP A 28 -20.29 -10.54 2.20
C TRP A 28 -19.41 -11.61 2.84
N TRP A 29 -18.95 -12.59 2.04
CA TRP A 29 -18.05 -13.63 2.52
C TRP A 29 -16.72 -13.07 3.05
N ALA A 30 -16.13 -12.10 2.35
CA ALA A 30 -14.89 -11.46 2.77
C ALA A 30 -15.02 -10.73 4.12
N ILE A 31 -16.18 -10.12 4.38
CA ILE A 31 -16.50 -9.43 5.64
C ILE A 31 -16.77 -10.41 6.78
N GLN A 32 -17.38 -11.58 6.52
CA GLN A 32 -17.70 -12.55 7.56
C GLN A 32 -16.56 -13.50 7.95
N GLY A 33 -15.74 -13.94 6.99
CA GLY A 33 -14.75 -15.00 7.20
C GLY A 33 -13.34 -14.53 7.58
N SER A 34 -13.07 -13.24 7.38
CA SER A 34 -11.82 -12.62 7.82
C SER A 34 -12.12 -11.92 9.15
N ALA A 35 -11.18 -11.83 10.08
CA ALA A 35 -11.30 -11.01 11.30
C ALA A 35 -11.33 -9.48 11.00
N VAL A 36 -11.89 -9.10 9.85
CA VAL A 36 -12.19 -7.76 9.38
C VAL A 36 -13.34 -7.24 10.23
N GLN A 37 -13.01 -6.71 11.39
CA GLN A 37 -13.91 -5.80 12.10
C GLN A 37 -14.21 -4.65 11.14
N THR A 38 -15.41 -4.60 10.56
CA THR A 38 -15.83 -3.59 9.57
C THR A 38 -15.53 -2.16 10.05
N GLU A 39 -15.65 -1.91 11.35
CA GLU A 39 -15.31 -0.65 12.02
C GLU A 39 -13.83 -0.24 11.87
N ARG A 40 -12.92 -1.21 11.72
CA ARG A 40 -11.49 -0.91 11.47
C ARG A 40 -11.27 -0.39 10.06
N PHE A 41 -12.06 -0.83 9.09
CA PHE A 41 -11.89 -0.53 7.67
C PHE A 41 -12.68 0.70 7.22
N LEU A 42 -13.94 0.81 7.64
CA LEU A 42 -14.82 1.92 7.30
C LEU A 42 -15.13 2.74 8.55
N GLY A 43 -14.71 4.00 8.52
CA GLY A 43 -14.99 4.94 9.60
C GLY A 43 -14.98 6.37 9.09
N TRP A 44 -15.73 7.24 9.76
CA TRP A 44 -15.66 8.67 9.49
C TRP A 44 -14.28 9.21 9.85
N HIS A 45 -13.67 9.97 8.95
CA HIS A 45 -12.37 10.58 9.18
C HIS A 45 -12.23 11.87 8.37
N TRP A 46 -11.96 12.99 9.04
CA TRP A 46 -11.91 14.29 8.38
C TRP A 46 -10.49 14.74 8.01
N GLY A 47 -10.26 14.84 6.70
CA GLY A 47 -8.99 15.14 6.07
C GLY A 47 -8.11 13.91 6.01
N TRP A 48 -7.68 13.54 4.80
CA TRP A 48 -6.80 12.40 4.61
C TRP A 48 -5.44 12.66 5.27
N ASP A 49 -5.09 11.85 6.29
CA ASP A 49 -3.79 11.80 7.00
C ASP A 49 -3.13 13.14 7.36
N ARG A 50 -3.94 14.21 7.53
CA ARG A 50 -3.43 15.58 7.73
C ARG A 50 -2.98 15.87 9.17
N GLY A 51 -3.32 15.01 10.12
CA GLY A 51 -3.19 15.28 11.55
C GLY A 51 -3.81 16.63 11.93
N GLU A 52 -3.06 17.46 12.66
CA GLU A 52 -3.48 18.80 13.07
C GLU A 52 -3.29 19.89 12.00
N GLN A 53 -2.76 19.54 10.81
CA GLN A 53 -2.50 20.54 9.78
C GLN A 53 -3.79 21.07 9.15
N ASN A 54 -3.75 22.35 8.76
CA ASN A 54 -4.79 22.95 7.93
C ASN A 54 -4.92 22.18 6.60
N ALA A 55 -6.14 21.86 6.19
CA ALA A 55 -6.40 21.02 5.02
C ALA A 55 -5.86 21.63 3.71
N LEU A 56 -5.98 22.95 3.51
CA LEU A 56 -5.49 23.61 2.30
C LEU A 56 -3.96 23.55 2.23
N TRP A 57 -3.29 23.83 3.35
CA TRP A 57 -1.84 23.77 3.44
C TRP A 57 -1.31 22.34 3.28
N PHE A 58 -1.97 21.36 3.88
CA PHE A 58 -1.66 19.94 3.69
C PHE A 58 -1.71 19.55 2.20
N TRP A 59 -2.80 19.89 1.50
CA TRP A 59 -2.95 19.56 0.09
C TRP A 59 -1.96 20.31 -0.80
N LEU A 60 -1.63 21.56 -0.48
CA LEU A 60 -0.62 22.33 -1.19
C LEU A 60 0.78 21.73 -1.02
N LYS A 61 1.15 21.25 0.18
CA LYS A 61 2.42 20.53 0.38
C LYS A 61 2.49 19.22 -0.40
N ASN A 62 1.41 18.45 -0.40
CA ASN A 62 1.41 17.11 -0.98
C ASN A 62 1.24 17.10 -2.51
N THR A 63 0.50 18.05 -3.08
CA THR A 63 0.26 18.14 -4.54
C THR A 63 1.06 19.24 -5.20
N GLY A 64 1.74 20.09 -4.43
CA GLY A 64 2.38 21.30 -4.95
C GLY A 64 1.37 22.17 -5.70
N ILE A 65 1.81 22.73 -6.82
CA ILE A 65 0.97 23.56 -7.68
C ILE A 65 -0.08 22.77 -8.50
N PHE A 66 -0.09 21.44 -8.43
CA PHE A 66 -1.00 20.61 -9.23
C PHE A 66 -2.48 20.90 -8.92
N LEU A 67 -2.87 20.86 -7.65
CA LEU A 67 -4.27 21.08 -7.27
C LEU A 67 -4.75 22.51 -7.63
N PRO A 68 -3.97 23.59 -7.37
CA PRO A 68 -4.28 24.92 -7.90
C PRO A 68 -4.45 24.95 -9.43
N MET A 69 -3.55 24.31 -10.19
CA MET A 69 -3.64 24.26 -11.65
C MET A 69 -4.86 23.48 -12.15
N LEU A 70 -5.26 22.43 -11.44
CA LEU A 70 -6.47 21.68 -11.75
C LEU A 70 -7.73 22.54 -11.55
N ILE A 71 -7.80 23.28 -10.43
CA ILE A 71 -8.90 24.22 -10.17
C ILE A 71 -8.95 25.28 -11.27
N VAL A 72 -7.82 25.83 -11.69
CA VAL A 72 -7.74 26.77 -12.81
C VAL A 72 -8.20 26.12 -14.11
N ALA A 73 -7.74 24.91 -14.45
CA ALA A 73 -8.12 24.22 -15.68
C ALA A 73 -9.64 23.98 -15.78
N VAL A 74 -10.26 23.55 -14.67
CA VAL A 74 -11.71 23.29 -14.58
C VAL A 74 -12.50 24.61 -14.55
N GLY A 75 -12.03 25.60 -13.78
CA GLY A 75 -12.70 26.88 -13.55
C GLY A 75 -12.49 27.91 -14.66
N TRP A 76 -11.53 27.71 -15.58
CA TRP A 76 -11.28 28.60 -16.72
C TRP A 76 -12.43 28.51 -17.72
N ARG A 77 -13.47 29.26 -17.42
CA ARG A 77 -14.70 29.46 -18.18
C ARG A 77 -14.75 30.94 -18.56
N ARG A 78 -13.83 31.39 -19.42
CA ARG A 78 -13.86 32.78 -19.90
C ARG A 78 -15.20 33.01 -20.59
N ARG A 79 -16.06 33.83 -19.98
CA ARG A 79 -17.31 34.29 -20.57
C ARG A 79 -16.92 35.09 -21.82
N ALA A 80 -17.33 34.62 -23.00
CA ALA A 80 -17.24 35.43 -24.20
C ALA A 80 -18.21 36.60 -24.02
N VAL A 81 -17.71 37.74 -23.57
CA VAL A 81 -18.44 39.00 -23.77
C VAL A 81 -18.36 39.25 -25.26
N ALA A 82 -19.52 39.23 -25.92
CA ALA A 82 -19.68 39.22 -27.35
C ALA A 82 -19.01 40.44 -28.00
N ALA A 83 -17.78 40.27 -28.51
CA ALA A 83 -17.22 41.15 -29.51
C ALA A 83 -17.43 40.48 -30.87
N TRP A 84 -18.26 41.10 -31.71
CA TRP A 84 -18.81 40.59 -32.97
C TRP A 84 -17.75 40.36 -34.08
N TRP A 85 -16.46 40.57 -33.80
CA TRP A 85 -15.39 40.59 -34.80
C TRP A 85 -14.17 39.67 -34.51
N ARG A 86 -14.41 38.53 -33.83
CA ARG A 86 -13.50 37.37 -33.55
C ARG A 86 -12.64 37.47 -32.26
N PRO A 87 -12.37 36.36 -31.52
CA PRO A 87 -12.96 35.00 -31.57
C PRO A 87 -13.36 34.39 -30.19
N GLN A 88 -14.17 33.33 -30.30
CA GLN A 88 -14.59 32.35 -29.29
C GLN A 88 -13.57 32.05 -28.17
N HIS A 89 -13.96 32.36 -26.94
CA HIS A 89 -13.30 31.83 -25.74
C HIS A 89 -13.82 30.42 -25.45
N THR A 90 -13.18 29.41 -26.06
CA THR A 90 -13.47 28.02 -25.72
C THR A 90 -12.96 27.71 -24.31
N PRO A 91 -13.77 27.05 -23.46
CA PRO A 91 -13.29 26.54 -22.17
C PRO A 91 -12.06 25.64 -22.36
N ILE A 92 -11.12 25.65 -21.40
CA ILE A 92 -9.95 24.75 -21.45
C ILE A 92 -10.40 23.29 -21.43
N VAL A 93 -11.33 22.99 -20.53
CA VAL A 93 -11.96 21.67 -20.39
C VAL A 93 -13.38 21.75 -20.95
N PRO A 94 -13.73 21.08 -22.05
CA PRO A 94 -15.09 21.08 -22.59
C PRO A 94 -16.12 20.52 -21.59
N SER A 95 -17.39 20.94 -21.70
CA SER A 95 -18.46 20.50 -20.78
C SER A 95 -18.66 18.98 -20.78
N LEU A 96 -18.52 18.33 -21.95
CA LEU A 96 -18.59 16.87 -22.05
C LEU A 96 -17.46 16.18 -21.26
N LEU A 97 -16.25 16.75 -21.31
CA LEU A 97 -15.10 16.24 -20.57
C LEU A 97 -15.26 16.49 -19.07
N LEU A 98 -15.86 17.60 -18.64
CA LEU A 98 -16.24 17.79 -17.24
C LEU A 98 -17.25 16.74 -16.77
N LEU A 99 -18.28 16.47 -17.58
CA LEU A 99 -19.29 15.48 -17.22
C LEU A 99 -18.68 14.08 -17.10
N PHE A 100 -17.71 13.75 -17.96
CA PHE A 100 -16.90 12.54 -17.84
C PHE A 100 -16.06 12.53 -16.56
N TYR A 101 -15.41 13.65 -16.23
CA TYR A 101 -14.52 13.81 -15.08
C TYR A 101 -15.25 13.84 -13.73
N LEU A 102 -16.50 14.34 -13.69
CA LEU A 102 -17.23 14.59 -12.46
C LEU A 102 -17.27 13.40 -11.47
N PRO A 103 -17.51 12.14 -11.89
CA PRO A 103 -17.48 11.01 -10.95
C PRO A 103 -16.12 10.76 -10.29
N PHE A 104 -15.02 11.18 -10.91
CA PHE A 104 -13.68 11.01 -10.37
C PHE A 104 -13.37 12.02 -9.25
N THR A 105 -14.14 13.10 -9.10
CA THR A 105 -14.01 13.99 -7.93
C THR A 105 -14.43 13.27 -6.64
N ILE A 106 -15.31 12.26 -6.73
CA ILE A 106 -15.66 11.40 -5.61
C ILE A 106 -14.41 10.68 -5.09
N TRP A 107 -13.47 10.30 -5.96
CA TRP A 107 -12.21 9.65 -5.57
C TRP A 107 -11.22 10.61 -4.90
N PHE A 108 -11.46 11.92 -4.96
CA PHE A 108 -10.78 12.91 -4.13
C PHE A 108 -11.53 13.17 -2.83
N ILE A 109 -12.85 13.32 -2.89
CA ILE A 109 -13.68 13.71 -1.74
C ILE A 109 -13.77 12.57 -0.73
N LEU A 110 -14.10 11.37 -1.19
CA LEU A 110 -14.37 10.22 -0.34
C LEU A 110 -13.21 9.90 0.62
N PRO A 111 -11.95 9.83 0.16
CA PRO A 111 -10.84 9.51 1.06
C PRO A 111 -10.47 10.65 2.02
N ASN A 112 -11.02 11.86 1.83
CA ASN A 112 -10.90 12.98 2.77
C ASN A 112 -12.02 12.99 3.84
N VAL A 113 -13.07 12.19 3.70
CA VAL A 113 -14.19 12.16 4.66
C VAL A 113 -14.39 10.80 5.32
N ILE A 114 -13.91 9.74 4.67
CA ILE A 114 -14.06 8.36 5.10
C ILE A 114 -12.70 7.67 5.03
N LYS A 115 -12.38 6.95 6.10
CA LYS A 115 -11.32 5.94 6.16
C LYS A 115 -11.80 4.71 5.40
N LEU A 116 -11.04 4.26 4.40
CA LEU A 116 -11.39 3.11 3.54
C LEU A 116 -10.53 1.86 3.80
N ALA A 117 -9.56 1.97 4.72
CA ALA A 117 -8.62 0.91 5.08
C ALA A 117 -8.18 1.08 6.55
N PRO A 118 -7.66 0.04 7.23
CA PRO A 118 -7.26 0.09 8.64
C PRO A 118 -6.29 1.21 8.98
N TRP A 119 -5.44 1.59 8.03
CA TRP A 119 -4.60 2.76 8.10
C TRP A 119 -5.16 3.87 7.21
N VAL A 120 -5.38 5.07 7.77
CA VAL A 120 -5.95 6.19 6.99
C VAL A 120 -5.05 6.60 5.83
N TRP A 121 -3.73 6.43 5.93
CA TRP A 121 -2.81 6.70 4.83
C TRP A 121 -3.16 5.84 3.59
N ASP A 122 -3.62 4.59 3.74
CA ASP A 122 -3.94 3.73 2.60
C ASP A 122 -5.02 4.30 1.64
N ASN A 123 -5.77 5.32 2.07
CA ASN A 123 -6.67 6.11 1.21
C ASN A 123 -5.98 6.70 -0.03
N ILE A 124 -4.65 6.83 -0.06
CA ILE A 124 -3.93 7.24 -1.27
C ILE A 124 -4.18 6.34 -2.46
N LYS A 125 -4.44 5.05 -2.23
CA LYS A 125 -4.75 4.11 -3.32
C LYS A 125 -5.95 4.57 -4.13
N VAL A 126 -6.90 5.29 -3.50
CA VAL A 126 -8.05 5.89 -4.17
C VAL A 126 -7.71 7.28 -4.74
N LEU A 127 -7.02 8.11 -3.96
CA LEU A 127 -6.61 9.46 -4.40
C LEU A 127 -5.71 9.42 -5.64
N PHE A 128 -4.88 8.39 -5.78
CA PHE A 128 -4.01 8.20 -6.92
C PHE A 128 -4.79 8.15 -8.23
N TYR A 129 -5.93 7.45 -8.26
CA TYR A 129 -6.75 7.39 -9.46
C TYR A 129 -7.38 8.74 -9.81
N TRP A 130 -7.81 9.52 -8.80
CA TRP A 130 -8.23 10.90 -9.03
C TRP A 130 -7.10 11.72 -9.65
N TYR A 131 -5.89 11.60 -9.12
CA TYR A 131 -4.72 12.33 -9.60
C TYR A 131 -4.42 11.99 -11.08
N VAL A 132 -4.34 10.71 -11.42
CA VAL A 132 -4.07 10.22 -12.79
C VAL A 132 -5.10 10.75 -13.78
N VAL A 133 -6.39 10.70 -13.45
CA VAL A 133 -7.46 11.20 -14.33
C VAL A 133 -7.48 12.73 -14.41
N SER A 134 -6.94 13.42 -13.41
CA SER A 134 -6.82 14.89 -13.38
C SER A 134 -5.64 15.42 -14.20
N VAL A 135 -4.56 14.63 -14.37
CA VAL A 135 -3.34 15.02 -15.10
C VAL A 135 -3.63 15.56 -16.51
N PRO A 136 -4.46 14.90 -17.36
CA PRO A 136 -4.79 15.42 -18.68
C PRO A 136 -5.44 16.81 -18.65
N LEU A 137 -6.26 17.14 -17.64
CA LEU A 137 -6.89 18.46 -17.54
C LEU A 137 -5.85 19.55 -17.27
N VAL A 138 -4.87 19.28 -16.40
CA VAL A 138 -3.74 20.18 -16.15
C VAL A 138 -2.85 20.28 -17.39
N ALA A 139 -2.63 19.18 -18.11
CA ALA A 139 -1.88 19.19 -19.36
C ALA A 139 -2.55 20.06 -20.44
N LEU A 140 -3.89 20.06 -20.54
CA LEU A 140 -4.63 20.96 -21.43
C LEU A 140 -4.42 22.44 -21.08
N LEU A 141 -4.35 22.77 -19.78
CA LEU A 141 -4.02 24.12 -19.33
C LEU A 141 -2.60 24.52 -19.76
N LEU A 142 -1.60 23.66 -19.57
CA LEU A 142 -0.22 23.91 -20.02
C LEU A 142 -0.17 24.07 -21.55
N ALA A 143 -0.81 23.18 -22.30
CA ALA A 143 -0.89 23.27 -23.76
C ALA A 143 -1.60 24.56 -24.24
N ARG A 144 -2.55 25.08 -23.46
CA ARG A 144 -3.19 26.37 -23.73
C ARG A 144 -2.21 27.53 -23.51
N LEU A 145 -1.52 27.55 -22.38
CA LEU A 145 -0.51 28.57 -22.06
C LEU A 145 0.64 28.57 -23.09
N TRP A 146 1.11 27.40 -23.49
CA TRP A 146 2.13 27.24 -24.55
C TRP A 146 1.73 27.88 -25.88
N ARG A 147 0.47 27.66 -26.30
CA ARG A 147 -0.09 28.19 -27.55
C ARG A 147 -0.36 29.70 -27.52
N MET A 148 -0.47 30.31 -26.34
CA MET A 148 -0.62 31.76 -26.22
C MET A 148 0.68 32.52 -26.55
N GLY A 149 1.83 31.85 -26.57
CA GLY A 149 3.12 32.46 -26.90
C GLY A 149 3.66 33.36 -25.79
N GLY A 150 4.71 34.12 -26.10
CA GLY A 150 5.29 35.13 -25.20
C GLY A 150 5.55 34.63 -23.77
N GLY A 151 5.19 35.46 -22.79
CA GLY A 151 5.36 35.15 -21.36
C GLY A 151 4.57 33.92 -20.91
N GLN A 152 3.39 33.64 -21.50
CA GLN A 152 2.58 32.47 -21.14
C GLN A 152 3.25 31.16 -21.54
N ARG A 153 4.00 31.15 -22.64
CA ARG A 153 4.82 30.00 -23.02
C ARG A 153 5.92 29.75 -21.99
N ALA A 154 6.62 30.80 -21.55
CA ALA A 154 7.63 30.68 -20.49
C ALA A 154 7.00 30.16 -19.18
N THR A 155 5.84 30.70 -18.78
CA THR A 155 5.08 30.19 -17.62
C THR A 155 4.74 28.71 -17.78
N SER A 156 4.29 28.27 -18.95
CA SER A 156 4.00 26.86 -19.20
C SER A 156 5.21 25.95 -19.01
N ILE A 157 6.41 26.39 -19.43
CA ILE A 157 7.65 25.63 -19.26
C ILE A 157 7.99 25.51 -17.78
N VAL A 158 7.95 26.62 -17.04
CA VAL A 158 8.25 26.65 -15.60
C VAL A 158 7.27 25.74 -14.84
N LEU A 159 5.97 25.85 -15.12
CA LEU A 159 4.96 25.01 -14.50
C LEU A 159 5.16 23.53 -14.85
N PHE A 160 5.48 23.20 -16.10
CA PHE A 160 5.78 21.83 -16.51
C PHE A 160 6.94 21.26 -15.69
N VAL A 161 8.06 22.00 -15.60
CA VAL A 161 9.22 21.57 -14.80
C VAL A 161 8.84 21.37 -13.34
N LEU A 162 8.14 22.32 -12.71
CA LEU A 162 7.72 22.20 -11.31
C LEU A 162 6.79 21.00 -11.06
N LEU A 163 5.90 20.69 -12.01
CA LEU A 163 4.96 19.57 -11.91
C LEU A 163 5.64 18.21 -12.09
N THR A 164 6.75 18.14 -12.84
CA THR A 164 7.42 16.86 -13.16
C THR A 164 8.71 16.63 -12.39
N LEU A 165 9.35 17.67 -11.83
CA LEU A 165 10.69 17.56 -11.26
C LEU A 165 10.76 16.57 -10.09
N ALA A 166 9.79 16.59 -9.17
CA ALA A 166 9.79 15.67 -8.03
C ALA A 166 9.71 14.19 -8.48
N GLY A 167 8.81 13.87 -9.40
CA GLY A 167 8.70 12.54 -9.98
C GLY A 167 9.92 12.16 -10.83
N GLY A 168 10.49 13.12 -11.56
CA GLY A 168 11.71 12.93 -12.33
C GLY A 168 12.92 12.61 -11.45
N LEU A 169 13.07 13.28 -10.30
CA LEU A 169 14.11 12.99 -9.31
C LEU A 169 13.93 11.61 -8.68
N ASP A 170 12.69 11.21 -8.41
CA ASP A 170 12.39 9.88 -7.88
C ASP A 170 12.78 8.77 -8.88
N VAL A 171 12.34 8.91 -10.15
CA VAL A 171 12.74 8.01 -11.24
C VAL A 171 14.25 8.00 -11.44
N TRP A 172 14.90 9.17 -11.39
CA TRP A 172 16.35 9.28 -11.52
C TRP A 172 17.08 8.49 -10.43
N ARG A 173 16.67 8.62 -9.15
CA ARG A 173 17.29 7.90 -8.02
C ARG A 173 17.23 6.38 -8.20
N VAL A 174 16.14 5.87 -8.80
CA VAL A 174 15.98 4.45 -9.11
C VAL A 174 16.83 4.07 -10.31
N ALA A 175 16.77 4.84 -11.40
CA ALA A 175 17.49 4.55 -12.64
C ALA A 175 19.01 4.57 -12.48
N THR A 176 19.54 5.42 -11.61
CA THR A 176 20.98 5.47 -11.30
C THR A 176 21.43 4.43 -10.29
N GLY A 177 20.50 3.69 -9.68
CA GLY A 177 20.81 2.77 -8.58
C GLY A 177 21.30 3.50 -7.31
N SER A 178 21.01 4.79 -7.17
CA SER A 178 21.35 5.59 -5.97
C SER A 178 20.65 5.05 -4.71
N ILE A 179 19.52 4.35 -4.89
CA ILE A 179 18.88 3.58 -3.84
C ILE A 179 18.93 2.10 -4.23
N LYS A 180 19.51 1.27 -3.37
CA LYS A 180 19.42 -0.18 -3.45
C LYS A 180 18.55 -0.67 -2.30
N LEU A 181 17.31 -1.07 -2.61
CA LEU A 181 16.40 -1.70 -1.66
C LEU A 181 16.56 -3.21 -1.79
N GLU A 182 17.43 -3.79 -0.95
CA GLU A 182 17.61 -5.23 -0.88
C GLU A 182 16.51 -5.86 -0.02
N VAL A 183 15.72 -6.75 -0.61
CA VAL A 183 14.67 -7.49 0.13
C VAL A 183 15.26 -8.73 0.80
N TYR A 184 16.15 -9.44 0.10
CA TYR A 184 16.86 -10.63 0.57
C TYR A 184 18.31 -10.57 0.10
N SER A 185 19.24 -10.83 1.02
CA SER A 185 20.66 -10.98 0.67
C SER A 185 20.96 -12.32 0.03
N ARG A 186 22.17 -12.44 -0.56
CA ARG A 186 22.64 -13.71 -1.10
C ARG A 186 22.65 -14.82 -0.03
N GLU A 187 23.10 -14.49 1.18
CA GLU A 187 23.11 -15.39 2.34
C GLU A 187 21.68 -15.81 2.74
N ALA A 188 20.70 -14.92 2.58
CA ALA A 188 19.30 -15.26 2.81
C ALA A 188 18.77 -16.30 1.81
N PHE A 189 19.18 -16.24 0.53
CA PHE A 189 18.85 -17.28 -0.46
C PHE A 189 19.52 -18.62 -0.13
N GLU A 190 20.79 -18.59 0.25
CA GLU A 190 21.53 -19.80 0.64
C GLU A 190 20.90 -20.46 1.88
N PHE A 191 20.53 -19.67 2.89
CA PHE A 191 19.86 -20.17 4.08
C PHE A 191 18.44 -20.69 3.78
N ALA A 192 17.72 -20.08 2.85
CA ALA A 192 16.42 -20.59 2.40
C ALA A 192 16.54 -21.96 1.72
N GLU A 193 17.52 -22.17 0.85
CA GLU A 193 17.78 -23.49 0.25
C GLU A 193 18.25 -24.51 1.30
N LEU A 194 19.05 -24.10 2.30
CA LEU A 194 19.38 -24.95 3.44
C LEU A 194 18.11 -25.38 4.20
N ILE A 195 17.21 -24.45 4.53
CA ILE A 195 15.93 -24.76 5.21
C ILE A 195 15.14 -25.76 4.37
N LYS A 196 15.03 -25.54 3.06
CA LYS A 196 14.29 -26.40 2.14
C LYS A 196 14.86 -27.82 2.08
N LEU A 197 16.18 -27.97 2.09
CA LEU A 197 16.86 -29.27 2.10
C LEU A 197 16.72 -30.01 3.44
N ARG A 198 16.68 -29.26 4.55
CA ARG A 198 16.72 -29.81 5.92
C ARG A 198 15.35 -29.98 6.58
N THR A 199 14.28 -29.52 5.94
CA THR A 199 12.92 -29.56 6.52
C THR A 199 11.90 -30.13 5.53
N PRO A 200 10.92 -30.94 5.99
CA PRO A 200 9.75 -31.30 5.21
C PRO A 200 8.95 -30.08 4.70
N PRO A 201 8.23 -30.17 3.56
CA PRO A 201 7.50 -29.04 2.95
C PRO A 201 6.52 -28.31 3.87
N ARG A 202 5.91 -29.01 4.82
CA ARG A 202 4.91 -28.44 5.73
C ARG A 202 5.45 -28.17 7.14
N SER A 203 6.76 -28.23 7.36
CA SER A 203 7.28 -28.00 8.71
C SER A 203 6.98 -26.58 9.20
N LEU A 204 6.59 -26.48 10.48
CA LEU A 204 6.39 -25.21 11.15
C LEU A 204 7.72 -24.71 11.72
N VAL A 205 8.16 -23.55 11.23
CA VAL A 205 9.45 -22.94 11.60
C VAL A 205 9.18 -21.68 12.41
N LEU A 206 9.75 -21.62 13.60
CA LEU A 206 9.82 -20.41 14.41
C LEU A 206 10.96 -19.53 13.90
N HIS A 207 10.63 -18.27 13.65
CA HIS A 207 11.57 -17.23 13.28
C HIS A 207 11.09 -15.88 13.83
N VAL A 208 11.92 -14.85 13.76
CA VAL A 208 11.49 -13.48 14.09
C VAL A 208 10.37 -13.01 13.12
N PRO A 209 9.27 -12.41 13.61
CA PRO A 209 8.10 -12.09 12.79
C PRO A 209 8.34 -10.81 11.95
N THR A 210 9.19 -10.92 10.94
CA THR A 210 9.48 -9.88 9.94
C THR A 210 8.81 -10.22 8.60
N TYR A 211 8.82 -9.27 7.66
CA TYR A 211 8.16 -9.44 6.35
C TYR A 211 9.04 -10.14 5.31
N ASN A 212 10.34 -10.25 5.55
CA ASN A 212 11.34 -10.76 4.61
C ASN A 212 12.27 -11.80 5.26
N HIS A 213 11.73 -12.67 6.11
CA HIS A 213 12.53 -13.75 6.69
C HIS A 213 12.78 -14.87 5.66
N PRO A 214 13.99 -15.46 5.55
CA PRO A 214 14.32 -16.51 4.57
C PRO A 214 13.40 -17.74 4.58
N VAL A 215 12.71 -18.00 5.70
CA VAL A 215 11.70 -19.07 5.82
C VAL A 215 10.61 -18.96 4.75
N PHE A 216 10.24 -17.73 4.35
CA PHE A 216 9.24 -17.52 3.30
C PHE A 216 9.74 -17.99 1.93
N LEU A 217 11.02 -17.76 1.60
CA LEU A 217 11.64 -18.25 0.37
C LEU A 217 11.69 -19.78 0.34
N ALA A 218 11.88 -20.42 1.49
CA ALA A 218 11.87 -21.87 1.62
C ALA A 218 10.45 -22.49 1.52
N GLY A 219 9.39 -21.67 1.49
CA GLY A 219 8.00 -22.13 1.43
C GLY A 219 7.56 -22.92 2.66
N ARG A 220 8.16 -22.67 3.83
CA ARG A 220 7.79 -23.34 5.09
C ARG A 220 6.77 -22.52 5.86
N ARG A 221 6.00 -23.19 6.71
CA ARG A 221 5.00 -22.52 7.53
C ARG A 221 5.71 -21.69 8.60
N SER A 222 5.25 -20.47 8.79
CA SER A 222 5.67 -19.59 9.88
C SER A 222 4.70 -19.69 11.04
N VAL A 223 5.24 -19.67 12.27
CA VAL A 223 4.42 -19.49 13.48
C VAL A 223 3.64 -18.18 13.38
N MET A 224 4.32 -17.10 12.97
CA MET A 224 3.77 -15.76 12.89
C MET A 224 4.52 -14.93 11.85
N GLY A 225 3.79 -14.31 10.91
CA GLY A 225 4.34 -13.34 9.97
C GLY A 225 4.47 -11.94 10.57
N TYR A 226 4.79 -10.95 9.72
CA TYR A 226 4.96 -9.56 10.14
C TYR A 226 3.71 -8.98 10.85
N PRO A 227 3.83 -8.43 12.08
CA PRO A 227 2.72 -7.86 12.83
C PRO A 227 1.90 -6.82 12.07
N GLY A 228 2.55 -5.99 11.24
CA GLY A 228 1.85 -4.96 10.45
C GLY A 228 0.88 -5.55 9.44
N HIS A 229 1.24 -6.66 8.78
CA HIS A 229 0.33 -7.37 7.88
C HIS A 229 -0.83 -7.99 8.66
N LEU A 230 -0.53 -8.69 9.76
CA LEU A 230 -1.56 -9.33 10.60
C LEU A 230 -2.57 -8.30 11.14
N TRP A 231 -2.07 -7.14 11.58
CA TRP A 231 -2.90 -6.00 11.99
C TRP A 231 -3.78 -5.47 10.85
N SER A 232 -3.22 -5.25 9.67
CA SER A 232 -3.97 -4.77 8.50
C SER A 232 -5.04 -5.77 8.02
N HIS A 233 -4.90 -7.05 8.34
CA HIS A 233 -5.90 -8.09 8.09
C HIS A 233 -6.86 -8.33 9.27
N GLY A 234 -6.72 -7.57 10.37
CA GLY A 234 -7.59 -7.67 11.53
C GLY A 234 -7.38 -8.93 12.40
N LEU A 235 -6.33 -9.71 12.15
CA LEU A 235 -6.05 -10.93 12.89
C LEU A 235 -5.63 -10.62 14.33
N ASP A 236 -6.11 -11.40 15.31
CA ASP A 236 -5.58 -11.35 16.67
C ASP A 236 -4.27 -12.15 16.75
N TYR A 237 -3.16 -11.43 16.87
CA TYR A 237 -1.82 -11.99 16.89
C TYR A 237 -1.07 -11.70 18.19
N LYS A 238 -1.66 -10.95 19.13
CA LYS A 238 -0.92 -10.38 20.27
C LYS A 238 -0.42 -11.44 21.24
N GLU A 239 -1.25 -12.45 21.52
CA GLU A 239 -0.84 -13.59 22.34
C GLU A 239 0.32 -14.35 21.66
N ARG A 240 0.20 -14.60 20.35
CA ARG A 240 1.23 -15.33 19.61
C ARG A 240 2.55 -14.56 19.53
N GLU A 241 2.49 -13.24 19.38
CA GLU A 241 3.66 -12.35 19.40
C GLU A 241 4.39 -12.42 20.75
N ALA A 242 3.63 -12.40 21.86
CA ALA A 242 4.17 -12.56 23.20
C ALA A 242 4.80 -13.94 23.41
N ASP A 243 4.13 -15.01 22.95
CA ASP A 243 4.65 -16.38 23.02
C ASP A 243 5.98 -16.52 22.26
N VAL A 244 6.07 -15.99 21.02
CA VAL A 244 7.32 -15.97 20.24
C VAL A 244 8.44 -15.30 21.03
N ARG A 245 8.19 -14.13 21.62
CA ARG A 245 9.19 -13.40 22.42
C ARG A 245 9.63 -14.19 23.65
N ARG A 246 8.72 -14.87 24.34
CA ARG A 246 9.01 -15.71 25.51
C ARG A 246 9.80 -16.96 25.16
N ILE A 247 9.51 -17.58 24.02
CA ILE A 247 10.29 -18.72 23.51
C ILE A 247 11.74 -18.28 23.25
N TYR A 248 11.94 -17.16 22.54
CA TYR A 248 13.30 -16.64 22.29
C TYR A 248 14.02 -16.21 23.57
N ALA A 249 13.32 -15.68 24.57
CA ALA A 249 13.86 -15.38 25.89
C ALA A 249 14.32 -16.63 26.67
N GLY A 250 13.94 -17.83 26.24
CA GLY A 250 14.24 -19.08 26.95
C GLY A 250 13.65 -19.12 28.35
N GLY A 251 12.44 -18.57 28.53
CA GLY A 251 11.70 -18.58 29.79
C GLY A 251 11.35 -20.01 30.26
N PRO A 252 10.90 -20.18 31.51
CA PRO A 252 10.58 -21.49 32.08
C PRO A 252 9.48 -22.23 31.29
N ASP A 253 8.57 -21.48 30.65
CA ASP A 253 7.47 -22.01 29.85
C ASP A 253 7.80 -22.19 28.36
N ALA A 254 8.99 -21.81 27.90
CA ALA A 254 9.34 -21.83 26.48
C ALA A 254 9.20 -23.22 25.85
N ALA A 255 9.54 -24.29 26.56
CA ALA A 255 9.36 -25.66 26.06
C ALA A 255 7.88 -26.04 25.89
N ALA A 256 7.01 -25.59 26.82
CA ALA A 256 5.57 -25.80 26.72
C ALA A 256 4.97 -24.99 25.57
N LEU A 257 5.44 -23.76 25.34
CA LEU A 257 5.01 -22.94 24.20
C LEU A 257 5.44 -23.53 22.85
N LEU A 258 6.65 -24.09 22.76
CA LEU A 258 7.11 -24.81 21.56
C LEU A 258 6.16 -25.98 21.22
N GLN A 259 5.70 -26.72 22.23
CA GLN A 259 4.72 -27.80 22.06
C GLN A 259 3.32 -27.27 21.73
N LYS A 260 2.83 -26.26 22.45
CA LYS A 260 1.51 -25.61 22.24
C LYS A 260 1.30 -25.23 20.78
N HIS A 261 2.32 -24.64 20.16
CA HIS A 261 2.25 -24.18 18.76
C HIS A 261 2.65 -25.26 17.74
N GLY A 262 3.14 -26.43 18.18
CA GLY A 262 3.58 -27.50 17.28
C GLY A 262 4.80 -27.11 16.44
N ILE A 263 5.73 -26.36 17.02
CA ILE A 263 6.92 -25.85 16.32
C ILE A 263 7.89 -27.02 16.11
N GLU A 264 8.36 -27.20 14.87
CA GLU A 264 9.25 -28.32 14.51
C GLU A 264 10.72 -27.85 14.37
N TYR A 265 10.93 -26.60 13.95
CA TYR A 265 12.25 -26.03 13.76
C TYR A 265 12.30 -24.59 14.28
N VAL A 266 13.50 -24.12 14.61
CA VAL A 266 13.76 -22.73 15.04
C VAL A 266 14.93 -22.15 14.27
N THR A 267 14.79 -20.92 13.79
CA THR A 267 15.91 -20.13 13.26
C THR A 267 16.47 -19.23 14.35
N VAL A 268 17.80 -19.14 14.40
CA VAL A 268 18.52 -18.18 15.23
C VAL A 268 19.62 -17.55 14.38
N GLY A 269 19.43 -16.29 14.00
CA GLY A 269 20.37 -15.52 13.20
C GLY A 269 20.53 -14.08 13.70
N PRO A 270 21.24 -13.23 12.93
CA PRO A 270 21.42 -11.82 13.26
C PRO A 270 20.09 -11.07 13.45
N LEU A 271 19.06 -11.40 12.67
CA LEU A 271 17.76 -10.73 12.72
C LEU A 271 16.97 -11.08 13.98
N GLU A 272 16.97 -12.35 14.40
CA GLU A 272 16.41 -12.74 15.70
C GLU A 272 17.12 -12.03 16.84
N ARG A 273 18.45 -11.99 16.81
CA ARG A 273 19.26 -11.37 17.88
C ARG A 273 19.05 -9.87 18.00
N SER A 274 18.79 -9.17 16.90
CA SER A 274 18.61 -7.72 16.92
C SER A 274 17.21 -7.28 17.37
N LEU A 275 16.19 -8.12 17.19
CA LEU A 275 14.79 -7.76 17.44
C LEU A 275 14.17 -8.48 18.65
N LEU A 276 14.76 -9.60 19.08
CA LEU A 276 14.22 -10.44 20.16
C LEU A 276 15.28 -10.71 21.23
N PRO A 277 14.87 -10.95 22.49
CA PRO A 277 15.78 -11.27 23.58
C PRO A 277 16.28 -12.72 23.49
N VAL A 278 17.10 -13.06 22.49
CA VAL A 278 17.52 -14.44 22.22
C VAL A 278 18.45 -14.97 23.32
N ARG A 279 18.04 -16.03 24.02
CA ARG A 279 18.88 -16.80 24.95
C ARG A 279 19.54 -17.98 24.23
N GLU A 280 20.77 -17.80 23.73
CA GLU A 280 21.50 -18.82 22.95
C GLU A 280 21.59 -20.19 23.65
N GLU A 281 21.88 -20.20 24.96
CA GLU A 281 21.97 -21.44 25.76
C GLU A 281 20.66 -22.25 25.74
N PHE A 282 19.51 -21.59 25.58
CA PHE A 282 18.24 -22.29 25.43
C PHE A 282 18.21 -23.10 24.14
N PHE A 283 18.72 -22.58 23.03
CA PHE A 283 18.65 -23.23 21.73
C PHE A 283 19.75 -24.26 21.48
N LYS A 284 20.91 -24.12 22.13
CA LYS A 284 22.01 -25.09 22.05
C LYS A 284 21.64 -26.52 22.49
N ARG A 285 20.55 -26.67 23.27
CA ARG A 285 20.02 -27.98 23.67
C ARG A 285 19.44 -28.78 22.50
N PHE A 286 19.10 -28.13 21.40
CA PHE A 286 18.45 -28.75 20.24
C PHE A 286 19.47 -29.09 19.16
N ALA A 287 19.14 -30.08 18.32
CA ALA A 287 20.02 -30.49 17.23
C ALA A 287 20.13 -29.39 16.17
N LYS A 288 21.34 -28.84 15.97
CA LYS A 288 21.63 -27.94 14.86
C LYS A 288 21.69 -28.75 13.55
N VAL A 289 20.74 -28.51 12.65
CA VAL A 289 20.61 -29.26 11.38
C VAL A 289 21.15 -28.50 10.17
N GLY A 290 21.56 -27.25 10.36
CA GLY A 290 22.26 -26.48 9.34
C GLY A 290 22.63 -25.07 9.79
N GLU A 291 23.58 -24.47 9.07
CA GLU A 291 24.09 -23.11 9.30
C GLU A 291 24.54 -22.49 7.98
N VAL A 292 24.26 -21.20 7.78
CA VAL A 292 24.80 -20.36 6.70
C VAL A 292 25.22 -19.05 7.33
N GLY A 293 26.52 -18.72 7.29
CA GLY A 293 27.07 -17.57 7.99
C GLY A 293 26.71 -17.59 9.48
N ALA A 294 26.02 -16.56 9.96
CA ALA A 294 25.57 -16.43 11.35
C ALA A 294 24.14 -16.95 11.62
N GLN A 295 23.47 -17.50 10.59
CA GLN A 295 22.11 -18.04 10.67
C GLN A 295 22.14 -19.53 10.93
N ARG A 296 21.40 -19.99 11.95
CA ARG A 296 21.36 -21.38 12.40
C ARG A 296 19.94 -21.91 12.36
N LEU A 297 19.80 -23.17 11.97
CA LEU A 297 18.55 -23.91 11.98
C LEU A 297 18.65 -25.06 13.00
N TYR A 298 17.74 -25.07 13.96
CA TYR A 298 17.63 -26.11 14.97
C TYR A 298 16.38 -26.95 14.75
N LYS A 299 16.47 -28.26 14.93
CA LYS A 299 15.34 -29.20 14.91
C LYS A 299 14.89 -29.48 16.34
N LEU A 300 13.59 -29.39 16.57
CA LEU A 300 12.97 -29.72 17.85
C LEU A 300 12.55 -31.18 17.83
N GLU A 301 13.08 -31.97 18.77
CA GLU A 301 12.57 -33.32 19.04
C GLU A 301 11.40 -33.19 20.00
N LEU A 302 10.25 -32.75 19.49
CA LEU A 302 9.02 -32.81 20.27
C LEU A 302 8.59 -34.27 20.35
N SER A 303 8.68 -34.86 21.53
CA SER A 303 7.98 -36.11 21.88
C SER A 303 6.51 -35.93 21.50
N ARG A 304 6.08 -36.52 20.38
CA ARG A 304 4.67 -36.67 20.06
C ARG A 304 4.07 -37.56 21.15
N ARG A 305 3.32 -36.97 22.08
CA ARG A 305 2.34 -37.72 22.87
C ARG A 305 1.13 -37.99 21.99
#